data_AF-R9KTR0-F1
#
_entry.id   AF-R9KTR0-F1
#
_cell.length_a   1.000
_cell.length_b   1.000
_cell.length_c   1.000
_cell.angle_alpha   90.00
_cell.angle_beta   90.00
_cell.angle_gamma   90.00
#
_symmetry.space_group_name_H-M   'P 1'
#
loop_
_entity.id
_entity.type
_entity.pdbx_description
1 polymer ?
#
loop_
_entity_poly.entity_id
_entity_poly.type
_entity_poly.pdbx_seq_one_letter_code
_entity_poly.pdbx_strand_id
1 'polypeptide(L)' 'EKKVGNNYTCNEILSTLRSMQVTLLSKESGYIPSYKRTVLTDDLHKAFGFHTDYEFISKSAMRSIIKSTKTQERKK' A
#
# COMPACT_ATOMS: atom_id res chain seq x y z
N GLU A 1 -6.63 -1.53 13.00
CA GLU A 1 -7.94 -2.13 13.34
C GLU A 1 -9.09 -1.14 13.15
N LYS A 2 -9.18 -0.04 13.93
CA LYS A 2 -10.29 0.93 13.82
C LYS A 2 -10.58 1.48 12.41
N LYS A 3 -9.53 1.73 11.61
CA LYS A 3 -9.67 2.24 10.23
C LYS A 3 -10.18 1.22 9.21
N VAL A 4 -10.05 -0.07 9.50
CA VAL A 4 -10.53 -1.20 8.65
C VAL A 4 -11.73 -1.91 9.29
N GLY A 5 -12.46 -1.19 10.14
CA GLY A 5 -13.72 -1.68 10.73
C GLY A 5 -13.57 -2.75 11.81
N ASN A 6 -12.40 -2.94 12.41
CA ASN A 6 -12.11 -4.03 13.38
C ASN A 6 -12.37 -5.45 12.84
N ASN A 7 -12.46 -5.64 11.53
CA ASN A 7 -12.69 -6.95 10.92
C ASN A 7 -11.46 -7.88 10.95
N TYR A 8 -10.30 -7.35 11.30
CA TYR A 8 -9.02 -8.02 11.25
C TYR A 8 -8.23 -7.73 12.52
N THR A 9 -7.49 -8.71 13.01
CA THR A 9 -6.60 -8.53 14.16
C THR A 9 -5.38 -7.69 13.78
N CYS A 10 -4.79 -7.03 14.77
CA CYS A 10 -3.53 -6.29 14.60
C CYS A 10 -2.44 -7.15 13.95
N ASN A 11 -2.34 -8.42 14.34
CA ASN A 11 -1.31 -9.33 13.83
C ASN A 11 -1.51 -9.67 12.34
N GLU A 12 -2.75 -9.88 11.91
CA GLU A 12 -3.10 -10.11 10.49
C GLU A 12 -2.78 -8.88 9.63
N ILE A 13 -3.13 -7.69 10.13
CA ILE A 13 -2.83 -6.43 9.44
C ILE A 13 -1.32 -6.25 9.30
N LEU A 14 -0.56 -6.44 10.38
CA LEU A 14 0.90 -6.30 10.38
C LEU A 14 1.57 -7.33 9.47
N SER A 15 1.13 -8.59 9.53
CA SER A 15 1.64 -9.66 8.66
C SER A 15 1.40 -9.34 7.19
N THR A 16 0.19 -8.87 6.86
CA THR A 16 -0.17 -8.49 5.49
C THR A 16 0.64 -7.31 4.99
N LEU A 17 0.75 -6.23 5.77
CA LEU A 17 1.54 -5.06 5.39
C LEU A 17 3.02 -5.40 5.18
N ARG A 18 3.58 -6.32 5.99
CA ARG A 18 4.96 -6.81 5.82
C ARG A 18 5.12 -7.67 4.57
N SER A 19 4.08 -8.40 4.18
CA SER A 19 4.07 -9.26 2.99
C SER A 19 3.87 -8.47 1.68
N MET A 20 3.24 -7.29 1.73
CA MET A 20 3.03 -6.42 0.58
C MET A 20 4.36 -5.86 0.04
N GLN A 21 4.89 -6.51 -1.00
CA GLN A 21 6.12 -6.13 -1.68
C GLN A 21 5.85 -5.60 -3.09
N VAL A 22 6.64 -4.63 -3.54
CA VAL A 22 6.62 -4.15 -4.93
C VAL A 22 8.00 -4.33 -5.54
N THR A 23 8.07 -4.87 -6.76
CA THR A 23 9.30 -5.07 -7.50
C THR A 23 9.58 -3.88 -8.40
N LEU A 24 10.80 -3.36 -8.34
CA LEU A 24 11.28 -2.33 -9.27
C LEU A 24 11.63 -2.98 -10.63
N LEU A 25 10.90 -2.59 -11.67
CA LEU A 25 11.22 -2.91 -13.06
C LEU A 25 12.19 -1.86 -13.58
N SER A 26 13.49 -2.17 -13.59
CA SER A 26 14.56 -1.33 -14.14
C SER A 26 14.66 0.10 -13.57
N LYS A 27 15.76 0.81 -13.87
CA LYS A 27 15.97 2.17 -13.33
C LYS A 27 15.04 3.22 -13.92
N GLU A 28 14.42 3.01 -15.08
CA GLU A 28 13.50 3.99 -15.65
C GLU A 28 12.04 3.56 -15.68
N SER A 29 11.73 2.26 -15.63
CA SER A 29 10.38 1.80 -15.97
C SER A 29 9.40 2.04 -14.82
N GLY A 30 9.56 1.44 -13.65
CA GLY A 30 8.59 1.65 -12.56
C GLY A 30 8.53 0.49 -11.59
N TYR A 31 7.36 0.26 -10.99
CA TYR A 31 7.13 -0.78 -10.00
C TYR A 31 5.95 -1.66 -10.39
N ILE A 32 6.01 -2.92 -10.01
CA ILE A 32 4.87 -3.86 -10.08
C ILE A 32 4.62 -4.47 -8.70
N PRO A 33 3.36 -4.74 -8.33
CA PRO A 33 3.04 -5.47 -7.11
C PRO A 33 3.54 -6.92 -7.22
N SER A 34 4.19 -7.37 -6.15
CA SER A 34 4.65 -8.74 -5.93
C SER A 34 3.89 -9.39 -4.79
N TYR A 35 2.60 -9.06 -4.66
CA TYR A 35 1.66 -9.64 -3.70
C TYR A 35 0.30 -9.84 -4.36
N LYS A 36 -0.52 -10.70 -3.76
CA LYS A 36 -1.89 -10.97 -4.25
C LYS A 36 -2.87 -10.00 -3.61
N ARG A 37 -3.76 -9.42 -4.42
CA ARG A 37 -4.89 -8.64 -3.91
C ARG A 37 -5.86 -9.56 -3.18
N THR A 38 -6.19 -9.19 -1.95
CA THR A 38 -7.18 -9.83 -1.07
C THR A 38 -8.17 -8.79 -0.56
N VAL A 39 -9.26 -9.26 0.05
CA VAL A 39 -10.25 -8.38 0.72
C VAL A 39 -9.56 -7.47 1.74
N LEU A 40 -8.63 -8.03 2.54
CA LEU A 40 -7.86 -7.26 3.50
C LEU A 40 -7.01 -6.16 2.84
N THR A 41 -6.30 -6.46 1.74
CA THR A 41 -5.53 -5.42 1.05
C THR A 41 -6.41 -4.33 0.45
N ASP A 42 -7.61 -4.69 -0.03
CA ASP A 42 -8.57 -3.74 -0.59
C ASP A 42 -9.14 -2.81 0.49
N ASP A 43 -9.50 -3.36 1.65
CA ASP A 43 -9.91 -2.58 2.82
C ASP A 43 -8.79 -1.65 3.31
N LEU A 44 -7.54 -2.12 3.29
CA LEU A 44 -6.38 -1.28 3.62
C LEU A 44 -6.25 -0.13 2.62
N HIS A 45 -6.28 -0.39 1.31
CA HIS A 45 -6.17 0.67 0.31
C HIS A 45 -7.29 1.71 0.42
N LYS A 46 -8.54 1.26 0.62
CA LYS A 46 -9.69 2.15 0.88
C LYS A 46 -9.51 3.01 2.13
N ALA A 47 -9.06 2.38 3.22
CA ALA A 47 -8.87 3.07 4.51
C ALA A 47 -7.72 4.10 4.50
N PHE A 48 -6.68 3.86 3.71
CA PHE A 48 -5.50 4.72 3.64
C PHE A 48 -5.47 5.67 2.42
N GLY A 49 -6.32 5.45 1.41
CA GLY A 49 -6.47 6.34 0.26
C GLY A 49 -5.32 6.29 -0.74
N PHE A 50 -4.57 5.18 -0.78
CA PHE A 50 -3.56 4.93 -1.81
C PHE A 50 -3.60 3.48 -2.25
N HIS A 51 -3.23 3.24 -3.51
CA HIS A 51 -3.26 1.93 -4.15
C HIS A 51 -1.86 1.56 -4.64
N THR A 52 -1.47 0.33 -4.37
CA THR A 52 -0.17 -0.25 -4.78
C THR A 52 -0.35 -1.54 -5.59
N ASP A 53 -1.58 -1.86 -5.97
CA ASP A 53 -2.01 -3.10 -6.63
C ASP A 53 -2.28 -2.92 -8.14
N TYR A 54 -1.89 -1.80 -8.73
CA TYR A 54 -1.98 -1.60 -10.17
C TYR A 54 -1.03 -2.53 -10.92
N GLU A 55 -1.39 -2.93 -12.14
CA GLU A 55 -0.53 -3.71 -13.03
C GLU A 55 0.85 -3.06 -13.22
N PHE A 56 0.91 -1.73 -13.14
CA PHE A 56 2.14 -0.96 -13.17
C PHE A 56 2.00 0.37 -12.43
N ILE A 57 3.06 0.74 -11.70
CA ILE A 57 3.15 1.99 -10.93
C ILE A 57 4.39 2.74 -11.40
N SER A 58 4.20 3.93 -11.96
CA SER A 58 5.33 4.76 -12.39
C SER A 58 6.16 5.26 -11.20
N LYS A 59 7.42 5.62 -11.43
CA LYS A 59 8.27 6.22 -10.38
C LYS A 59 7.72 7.51 -9.80
N SER A 60 7.04 8.33 -10.60
CA SER A 60 6.39 9.56 -10.10
C SER A 60 5.20 9.24 -9.21
N ALA A 61 4.37 8.26 -9.60
CA ALA A 61 3.25 7.79 -8.78
C ALA A 61 3.75 7.21 -7.45
N MET A 62 4.76 6.33 -7.47
CA MET A 62 5.33 5.77 -6.24
C MET A 62 5.90 6.84 -5.31
N ARG A 63 6.60 7.85 -5.86
CA ARG A 63 7.08 9.01 -5.09
C ARG A 63 5.93 9.81 -4.48
N SER A 64 4.83 9.98 -5.21
CA SER A 64 3.62 10.64 -4.70
C SER A 64 2.99 9.86 -3.55
N ILE A 65 2.88 8.53 -3.67
CA ILE A 65 2.37 7.64 -2.61
C ILE A 65 3.25 7.78 -1.35
N ILE A 66 4.57 7.66 -1.48
CA ILE A 66 5.52 7.81 -0.36
C ILE A 66 5.43 9.20 0.28
N LYS A 67 5.30 10.26 -0.53
CA LYS A 67 5.14 11.63 -0.01
C LYS A 67 3.85 11.76 0.78
N SER A 68 2.75 11.23 0.24
CA SER A 68 1.44 11.26 0.90
C SER A 68 1.48 10.51 2.23
N THR A 69 2.04 9.29 2.29
CA THR A 69 2.08 8.51 3.53
C THR A 69 2.90 9.18 4.63
N LYS A 70 4.04 9.80 4.29
CA LYS A 70 4.87 10.55 5.24
C LYS A 70 4.27 11.90 5.67
N THR A 71 3.49 12.54 4.80
CA THR A 71 2.89 13.86 5.09
C THR A 71 1.64 13.73 5.94
N GLN A 72 0.89 12.63 5.83
CA GLN A 72 -0.27 12.36 6.68
C GLN A 72 0.11 12.20 8.16
N GLU A 73 1.35 11.81 8.49
CA GLU A 73 1.85 11.83 9.87
C GLU A 73 1.98 13.24 10.47
N ARG A 74 2.14 14.29 9.63
CA ARG A 74 2.31 15.68 10.09
C ARG A 74 1.00 16.44 10.30
N LYS A 75 -0.14 15.92 9.84
CA LYS A 75 -1.44 16.58 9.96
C LYS A 75 -2.26 16.09 11.17
N LYS A 76 -1.64 15.32 12.07
CA LYS A 76 -2.26 14.78 13.28
C LYS A 76 -1.72 15.46 14.52
#